data_AF-B3MWQ3-F1
#
_entry.id   AF-B3MWQ3-F1
#
_cell.length_a   1.000
_cell.length_b   1.000
_cell.length_c   1.000
_cell.angle_alpha   90.00
_cell.angle_beta   90.00
_cell.angle_gamma   90.00
#
_symmetry.space_group_name_H-M   'P 1'
#
loop_
_entity.id
_entity.type
_entity.pdbx_description
1 polymer ?
#
loop_
_entity_poly.entity_id
_entity_poly.type
_entity_poly.pdbx_seq_one_letter_code
_entity_poly.pdbx_strand_id
1 'polypeptide(L)'
;MSSVEVEKHLKSPPEGAGSPGGAAAVAIKEDASETERLVKLITGMGYPEGEARLALAHSNNNVQRAIQILVEGHGDEEDAATRSHRRSRRRIRELRSSLLGNPATTDYVITQLMTQQSNARALTEMLNGGSAEAMKLLLAEEGEGLEEEQLGRALEPESQEDSNGEEVEEGEEEEEEE
;
A
#
# COMPACT_ATOMS: atom_id res chain seq x y z
N MET A 1 -37.45 15.88 -75.18
CA MET A 1 -36.22 15.13 -74.88
C MET A 1 -35.84 15.52 -73.46
N SER A 2 -36.38 14.83 -72.45
CA SER A 2 -36.03 13.50 -71.88
C SER A 2 -35.24 13.72 -70.58
N SER A 3 -35.90 13.51 -69.43
CA SER A 3 -35.66 12.37 -68.50
C SER A 3 -34.36 12.56 -67.70
N VAL A 4 -34.35 12.93 -66.42
CA VAL A 4 -34.76 12.20 -65.20
C VAL A 4 -34.28 10.74 -65.18
N GLU A 5 -33.10 10.50 -64.58
CA GLU A 5 -32.63 9.20 -64.05
C GLU A 5 -31.76 9.49 -62.81
N VAL A 6 -32.23 9.23 -61.58
CA VAL A 6 -32.32 7.96 -60.84
C VAL A 6 -31.00 7.59 -60.12
N GLU A 7 -30.97 7.97 -58.84
CA GLU A 7 -30.76 7.11 -57.66
C GLU A 7 -29.87 5.86 -57.79
N LYS A 8 -28.73 5.87 -57.08
CA LYS A 8 -27.99 4.65 -56.69
C LYS A 8 -27.46 4.76 -55.26
N HIS A 9 -28.34 4.44 -54.32
CA HIS A 9 -28.12 3.66 -53.10
C HIS A 9 -26.68 3.52 -52.56
N LEU A 10 -26.37 4.26 -51.50
CA LEU A 10 -25.34 3.89 -50.52
C LEU A 10 -26.05 3.22 -49.33
N LYS A 11 -25.98 1.88 -49.28
CA LYS A 11 -26.45 1.07 -48.16
C LYS A 11 -25.42 1.19 -47.03
N SER A 12 -25.70 2.03 -46.04
CA SER A 12 -24.95 2.03 -44.78
C SER A 12 -25.24 0.75 -44.00
N PRO A 13 -24.23 0.14 -43.36
CA PRO A 13 -24.42 -1.05 -42.52
C PRO A 13 -25.23 -0.73 -41.25
N PRO A 14 -25.96 -1.71 -40.72
CA PRO A 14 -26.84 -1.54 -39.56
C PRO A 14 -26.05 -1.26 -38.28
N GLU A 15 -26.62 -0.37 -37.46
CA GLU A 15 -26.36 -0.28 -36.03
C GLU A 15 -26.40 -1.68 -35.40
N GLY A 16 -25.25 -2.12 -34.89
CA GLY A 16 -25.12 -3.25 -33.99
C GLY A 16 -24.57 -2.75 -32.67
N ALA A 17 -25.46 -2.53 -31.71
CA ALA A 17 -25.13 -2.28 -30.32
C ALA A 17 -24.27 -3.43 -29.77
N GLY A 18 -23.04 -3.11 -29.37
CA GLY A 18 -22.12 -4.02 -28.70
C GLY A 18 -21.47 -3.31 -27.53
N SER A 19 -22.26 -3.03 -26.50
CA SER A 19 -21.75 -2.58 -25.21
C SER A 19 -20.77 -3.64 -24.67
N PRO A 20 -19.48 -3.35 -24.44
CA PRO A 20 -18.51 -4.32 -23.90
C PRO A 20 -18.76 -4.67 -22.41
N GLY A 21 -19.85 -4.19 -21.80
CA GLY A 21 -20.10 -4.33 -20.37
C GLY A 21 -20.46 -5.74 -19.88
N GLY A 22 -20.83 -6.67 -20.77
CA GLY A 22 -21.24 -8.03 -20.39
C GLY A 22 -20.10 -9.02 -20.16
N ALA A 23 -19.03 -8.94 -20.96
CA ALA A 23 -17.93 -9.91 -20.90
C ALA A 23 -17.00 -9.66 -19.70
N ALA A 24 -16.78 -8.39 -19.33
CA ALA A 24 -15.95 -8.04 -18.18
C ALA A 24 -16.55 -8.53 -16.85
N ALA A 25 -17.87 -8.42 -16.68
CA ALA A 25 -18.54 -8.84 -15.44
C ALA A 25 -18.56 -10.37 -15.24
N VAL A 26 -18.48 -11.16 -16.31
CA VAL A 26 -18.41 -12.63 -16.23
C VAL A 26 -16.99 -13.09 -15.93
N ALA A 27 -15.98 -12.51 -16.59
CA ALA A 27 -14.57 -12.79 -16.29
C ALA A 27 -14.20 -12.48 -14.83
N ILE A 28 -14.66 -11.32 -14.31
CA ILE A 28 -14.40 -10.94 -12.90
C ILE A 28 -15.01 -11.94 -11.91
N LYS A 29 -16.16 -12.54 -12.23
CA LYS A 29 -16.81 -13.55 -11.36
C LYS A 29 -16.08 -14.89 -11.37
N GLU A 30 -15.62 -15.33 -12.54
CA GLU A 30 -14.80 -16.55 -12.64
C GLU A 30 -13.46 -16.36 -11.92
N ASP A 31 -12.79 -15.23 -12.15
CA ASP A 31 -11.54 -14.89 -11.47
C ASP A 31 -11.72 -14.77 -9.95
N ALA A 32 -12.84 -14.21 -9.48
CA ALA A 32 -13.15 -14.16 -8.05
C ALA A 32 -13.32 -15.56 -7.44
N SER A 33 -14.04 -16.46 -8.13
CA SER A 33 -14.24 -17.84 -7.67
C SER A 33 -12.95 -18.65 -7.65
N GLU A 34 -12.04 -18.40 -8.58
CA GLU A 34 -10.72 -19.03 -8.61
C GLU A 34 -9.82 -18.48 -7.51
N THR A 35 -9.83 -17.15 -7.32
CA THR A 35 -9.09 -16.49 -6.23
C THR A 35 -9.49 -17.05 -4.87
N GLU A 36 -10.78 -17.29 -4.61
CA GLU A 36 -11.27 -17.91 -3.37
C GLU A 36 -10.72 -19.32 -3.13
N ARG A 37 -10.53 -20.12 -4.19
CA ARG A 37 -9.92 -21.46 -4.07
C ARG A 37 -8.45 -21.36 -3.69
N LEU A 38 -7.73 -20.42 -4.31
CA LEU A 38 -6.32 -20.18 -4.01
C LEU A 38 -6.13 -19.65 -2.58
N VAL A 39 -7.03 -18.77 -2.12
CA VAL A 39 -7.05 -18.29 -0.73
C VAL A 39 -7.22 -19.47 0.24
N LYS A 40 -8.20 -20.37 0.00
CA LYS A 40 -8.40 -21.57 0.85
C LYS A 40 -7.18 -22.47 0.89
N LEU A 41 -6.48 -22.64 -0.23
CA LEU A 41 -5.24 -23.42 -0.28
C LEU A 41 -4.17 -22.80 0.63
N ILE A 42 -3.99 -21.48 0.55
CA ILE A 42 -3.00 -20.77 1.35
C ILE A 42 -3.37 -20.78 2.84
N THR A 43 -4.65 -20.58 3.16
CA THR A 43 -5.16 -20.70 4.53
C THR A 43 -5.00 -22.10 5.09
N GLY A 44 -5.13 -23.14 4.25
CA GLY A 44 -4.84 -24.53 4.63
C GLY A 44 -3.39 -24.80 5.06
N MET A 45 -2.46 -23.91 4.72
CA MET A 45 -1.06 -23.98 5.18
C MET A 45 -0.81 -23.23 6.49
N GLY A 46 -1.83 -22.56 7.05
CA GLY A 46 -1.74 -21.83 8.31
C GLY A 46 -1.62 -20.31 8.20
N TYR A 47 -1.73 -19.74 6.99
CA TYR A 47 -1.71 -18.29 6.79
C TYR A 47 -3.11 -17.66 6.97
N PRO A 48 -3.23 -16.46 7.53
CA PRO A 48 -4.52 -15.81 7.70
C PRO A 48 -5.13 -15.42 6.35
N GLU A 49 -6.46 -15.46 6.27
CA GLU A 49 -7.20 -15.20 5.02
C GLU A 49 -6.93 -13.79 4.47
N GLY A 50 -6.79 -12.80 5.36
CA GLY A 50 -6.51 -11.41 4.98
C GLY A 50 -5.19 -11.27 4.24
N GLU A 51 -4.11 -11.86 4.75
CA GLU A 51 -2.79 -11.83 4.12
C GLU A 51 -2.75 -12.69 2.85
N ALA A 52 -3.43 -13.84 2.85
CA ALA A 52 -3.53 -14.69 1.66
C ALA A 52 -4.17 -13.96 0.47
N ARG A 53 -5.24 -13.19 0.71
CA ARG A 53 -5.90 -12.37 -0.32
C ARG A 53 -4.99 -11.28 -0.85
N LEU A 54 -4.27 -10.58 0.03
CA LEU A 54 -3.32 -9.54 -0.36
C LEU A 54 -2.17 -10.13 -1.17
N ALA A 55 -1.52 -11.19 -0.67
CA ALA A 55 -0.40 -11.83 -1.34
C ALA A 55 -0.79 -12.38 -2.73
N LEU A 56 -2.00 -12.93 -2.88
CA LEU A 56 -2.53 -13.37 -4.18
C LEU A 56 -2.83 -12.20 -5.12
N ALA A 57 -3.33 -11.08 -4.61
CA ALA A 57 -3.52 -9.87 -5.41
C ALA A 57 -2.19 -9.32 -5.94
N HIS A 58 -1.16 -9.27 -5.09
CA HIS A 58 0.18 -8.83 -5.47
C HIS A 58 0.91 -9.82 -6.38
N SER A 59 0.62 -11.11 -6.26
CA SER A 59 1.23 -12.15 -7.09
C SER A 59 0.49 -12.44 -8.40
N ASN A 60 -0.60 -11.72 -8.68
CA ASN A 60 -1.50 -11.96 -9.81
C ASN A 60 -2.01 -13.42 -9.83
N ASN A 61 -2.61 -13.84 -8.70
CA ASN A 61 -3.16 -15.19 -8.48
C ASN A 61 -2.14 -16.33 -8.61
N ASN A 62 -0.84 -16.06 -8.38
CA ASN A 62 0.20 -17.08 -8.35
C ASN A 62 0.48 -17.53 -6.91
N VAL A 63 0.17 -18.79 -6.59
CA VAL A 63 0.32 -19.35 -5.24
C VAL A 63 1.78 -19.37 -4.78
N GLN A 64 2.72 -19.81 -5.62
CA GLN A 64 4.13 -19.92 -5.23
C GLN A 64 4.71 -18.55 -4.86
N ARG A 65 4.38 -17.54 -5.67
CA ARG A 65 4.79 -16.17 -5.42
C ARG A 65 4.05 -15.53 -4.25
N ALA A 66 2.77 -15.86 -4.03
CA ALA A 66 2.03 -15.42 -2.85
C ALA A 66 2.64 -15.99 -1.56
N ILE A 67 3.00 -17.27 -1.55
CA ILE A 67 3.70 -17.89 -0.42
C ILE A 67 5.06 -17.23 -0.20
N GLN A 68 5.81 -16.95 -1.26
CA GLN A 68 7.07 -16.23 -1.14
C GLN A 68 6.88 -14.85 -0.49
N ILE A 69 5.87 -14.09 -0.90
CA ILE A 69 5.52 -12.80 -0.30
C ILE A 69 5.10 -12.95 1.18
N LEU A 70 4.37 -14.02 1.54
CA LEU A 70 3.98 -14.29 2.92
C LEU A 70 5.16 -14.70 3.80
N VAL A 71 6.12 -15.45 3.26
CA VAL A 71 7.32 -15.93 3.97
C VAL A 71 8.37 -14.83 4.11
N GLU A 72 8.62 -14.07 3.05
CA GLU A 72 9.58 -12.97 3.02
C GLU A 72 9.01 -11.71 3.69
N GLY A 73 7.70 -11.70 3.95
CA GLY A 73 6.95 -10.57 4.47
C GLY A 73 6.65 -9.54 3.37
N HIS A 74 5.56 -8.80 3.51
CA HIS A 74 5.20 -7.65 2.68
C HIS A 74 6.22 -6.48 2.72
N GLY A 75 7.45 -6.72 3.21
CA GLY A 75 8.48 -5.73 3.43
C GLY A 75 8.85 -4.97 2.16
N ASP A 76 8.82 -5.58 0.98
CA ASP A 76 9.44 -4.91 -0.17
C ASP A 76 8.75 -3.62 -0.64
N GLU A 77 7.42 -3.49 -0.53
CA GLU A 77 6.71 -2.32 -1.05
C GLU A 77 6.61 -1.19 -0.01
N GLU A 78 6.35 -1.54 1.26
CA GLU A 78 6.39 -0.59 2.37
C GLU A 78 7.84 -0.13 2.65
N ASP A 79 8.82 -1.04 2.57
CA ASP A 79 10.23 -0.69 2.64
C ASP A 79 10.68 0.11 1.41
N ALA A 80 10.14 -0.12 0.21
CA ALA A 80 10.53 0.69 -0.96
C ALA A 80 10.05 2.13 -0.83
N ALA A 81 8.79 2.33 -0.41
CA ALA A 81 8.23 3.66 -0.17
C ALA A 81 8.98 4.38 0.96
N THR A 82 9.23 3.72 2.09
CA THR A 82 10.01 4.31 3.20
C THR A 82 11.47 4.54 2.82
N ARG A 83 12.12 3.64 2.07
CA ARG A 83 13.49 3.84 1.52
C ARG A 83 13.53 5.04 0.58
N SER A 84 12.53 5.21 -0.28
CA SER A 84 12.41 6.37 -1.16
C SER A 84 12.25 7.66 -0.36
N HIS A 85 11.36 7.64 0.63
CA HIS A 85 11.09 8.77 1.51
C HIS A 85 12.33 9.18 2.32
N ARG A 86 13.08 8.20 2.87
CA ARG A 86 14.36 8.44 3.55
C ARG A 86 15.40 9.10 2.64
N ARG A 87 15.52 8.66 1.38
CA ARG A 87 16.45 9.24 0.40
C ARG A 87 16.07 10.68 0.08
N SER A 88 14.79 10.95 -0.15
CA SER A 88 14.30 12.30 -0.42
C SER A 88 14.50 13.23 0.79
N ARG A 89 14.26 12.76 2.02
CA ARG A 89 14.57 13.52 3.24
C ARG A 89 16.05 13.88 3.35
N ARG A 90 16.96 12.95 3.06
CA ARG A 90 18.42 13.22 3.07
C ARG A 90 18.79 14.33 2.09
N ARG A 91 18.24 14.30 0.86
CA ARG A 91 18.47 15.31 -0.16
C ARG A 91 17.91 16.68 0.23
N ILE A 92 16.75 16.71 0.88
CA ILE A 92 16.18 17.94 1.43
C ILE A 92 17.07 18.51 2.53
N ARG A 93 17.64 17.68 3.41
CA ARG A 93 18.61 18.15 4.41
C ARG A 93 19.88 18.68 3.79
N GLU A 94 20.38 18.04 2.73
CA GLU A 94 21.53 18.53 1.97
C GLU A 94 21.25 19.92 1.37
N LEU A 95 20.08 20.09 0.74
CA LEU A 95 19.61 21.39 0.26
C LEU A 95 19.51 22.42 1.38
N ARG A 96 18.93 22.04 2.54
CA ARG A 96 18.83 22.90 3.72
C ARG A 96 20.21 23.36 4.19
N SER A 97 21.16 22.43 4.33
CA SER A 97 22.51 22.73 4.80
C SER A 97 23.21 23.74 3.88
N SER A 98 22.97 23.65 2.57
CA SER A 98 23.49 24.62 1.60
C SER A 98 22.74 25.95 1.67
N LEU A 99 21.40 25.94 1.71
CA LEU A 99 20.56 27.14 1.74
C LEU A 99 20.76 27.99 3.01
N LEU A 100 20.85 27.35 4.17
CA LEU A 100 20.98 28.01 5.47
C LEU A 100 22.44 28.20 5.92
N GLY A 101 23.36 27.37 5.43
CA GLY A 101 24.78 27.44 5.80
C GLY A 101 25.61 28.27 4.83
N ASN A 102 25.52 27.99 3.53
CA ASN A 102 26.31 28.69 2.51
C ASN A 102 25.52 28.86 1.19
N PRO A 103 24.80 29.98 1.02
CA PRO A 103 23.97 30.18 -0.15
C PRO A 103 24.77 30.23 -1.46
N ALA A 104 26.07 30.56 -1.41
CA ALA A 104 26.93 30.59 -2.60
C ALA A 104 27.13 29.21 -3.24
N THR A 105 26.95 28.12 -2.47
CA THR A 105 27.06 26.74 -2.98
C THR A 105 25.72 26.11 -3.34
N THR A 106 24.60 26.80 -3.10
CA THR A 106 23.26 26.23 -3.31
C THR A 106 23.01 25.86 -4.76
N ASP A 107 23.40 26.73 -5.69
CA ASP A 107 23.18 26.49 -7.12
C ASP A 107 23.94 25.24 -7.62
N TYR A 108 25.15 25.04 -7.09
CA TYR A 108 25.94 23.83 -7.36
C TYR A 108 25.26 22.56 -6.80
N VAL A 109 24.74 22.62 -5.58
CA VAL A 109 24.03 21.47 -4.96
C VAL A 109 22.74 21.15 -5.71
N ILE A 110 21.97 22.17 -6.11
CA ILE A 110 20.75 21.98 -6.91
C ILE A 110 21.09 21.34 -8.24
N THR A 111 22.07 21.87 -8.97
CA THR A 111 22.48 21.30 -10.26
C THR A 111 22.98 19.86 -10.11
N GLN A 112 23.76 19.55 -9.08
CA GLN A 112 24.22 18.20 -8.80
C GLN A 112 23.08 17.23 -8.46
N LEU A 113 22.11 17.65 -7.65
CA LEU A 113 20.93 16.84 -7.33
C LEU A 113 20.04 16.61 -8.56
N MET A 114 19.88 17.64 -9.40
CA MET A 114 19.05 17.55 -10.62
C MET A 114 19.74 16.79 -11.76
N THR A 115 21.07 16.67 -11.74
CA THR A 115 21.82 15.86 -12.71
C THR A 115 21.44 14.38 -12.63
N GLN A 116 21.06 13.89 -11.45
CA GLN A 116 20.64 12.51 -11.25
C GLN A 116 19.11 12.38 -11.45
N GLN A 117 18.69 11.71 -12.54
CA GLN A 117 17.27 11.59 -12.91
C GLN A 117 16.40 10.95 -11.81
N SER A 118 16.93 9.97 -11.08
CA SER A 118 16.25 9.33 -9.95
C SER A 118 16.06 10.28 -8.76
N ASN A 119 16.97 11.23 -8.57
CA ASN A 119 16.87 12.24 -7.52
C ASN A 119 15.85 13.30 -7.89
N ALA A 120 15.94 13.81 -9.12
CA ALA A 120 15.02 14.81 -9.65
C ALA A 120 13.57 14.29 -9.59
N ARG A 121 13.33 13.04 -10.00
CA ARG A 121 12.00 12.44 -9.95
C ARG A 121 11.45 12.31 -8.53
N ALA A 122 12.24 11.78 -7.60
CA ALA A 122 11.79 11.58 -6.22
C ALA A 122 11.54 12.91 -5.47
N LEU A 123 12.35 13.94 -5.74
CA LEU A 123 12.09 15.30 -5.21
C LEU A 123 10.83 15.91 -5.82
N THR A 124 10.63 15.73 -7.14
CA THR A 124 9.44 16.21 -7.84
C THR A 124 8.17 15.52 -7.31
N GLU A 125 8.21 14.20 -7.11
CA GLU A 125 7.10 13.44 -6.52
C GLU A 125 6.79 13.90 -5.10
N MET A 126 7.80 14.16 -4.27
CA MET A 126 7.60 14.69 -2.92
C MET A 126 7.01 16.11 -2.91
N LEU A 127 7.50 17.00 -3.78
CA LEU A 127 6.98 18.36 -3.91
C LEU A 127 5.54 18.37 -4.46
N ASN A 128 5.22 17.47 -5.38
CA ASN A 128 3.89 17.33 -5.95
C ASN A 128 2.91 16.61 -5.00
N GLY A 129 3.39 15.66 -4.19
CA GLY A 129 2.59 14.94 -3.20
C GLY A 129 2.25 15.78 -1.97
N GLY A 130 3.06 16.80 -1.67
CA GLY A 130 2.82 17.71 -0.55
C GLY A 130 3.96 18.68 -0.33
N SER A 131 3.96 19.82 -1.04
CA SER A 131 4.99 20.86 -0.88
C SER A 131 5.12 21.38 0.56
N ALA A 132 4.02 21.38 1.32
CA ALA A 132 4.01 21.74 2.73
C ALA A 132 4.85 20.78 3.60
N GLU A 133 4.83 19.48 3.30
CA GLU A 133 5.64 18.47 3.98
C GLU A 133 7.13 18.65 3.62
N ALA A 134 7.43 18.90 2.35
CA ALA A 134 8.77 19.20 1.91
C ALA A 134 9.34 20.47 2.59
N MET A 135 8.53 21.52 2.76
CA MET A 135 8.95 22.73 3.48
C MET A 135 9.13 22.48 4.98
N LYS A 136 8.27 21.67 5.60
CA LYS A 136 8.49 21.23 7.00
C LYS A 136 9.83 20.52 7.15
N LEU A 137 10.20 19.64 6.22
CA LEU A 137 11.49 18.94 6.23
C LEU A 137 12.69 19.87 6.00
N LEU A 138 12.53 20.94 5.23
CA LEU A 138 13.55 21.99 5.07
C LEU A 138 13.75 22.82 6.34
N LEU A 139 12.70 22.97 7.16
CA LEU A 139 12.74 23.80 8.37
C LEU A 139 13.01 22.99 9.64
N ALA A 140 12.70 21.69 9.65
CA ALA A 140 12.88 20.79 10.79
C ALA A 140 14.33 20.81 11.30
N GLU A 141 14.53 20.94 12.60
CA GLU A 141 15.86 20.89 13.21
C GLU A 141 16.50 19.50 13.05
N GLU A 142 17.83 19.42 12.96
CA GLU A 142 18.58 18.16 12.83
C GLU A 142 18.43 17.33 14.12
N GLY A 143 17.27 16.71 14.34
CA GLY A 143 16.97 15.94 15.54
C GLY A 143 15.54 15.40 15.59
N GLU A 144 14.57 16.13 15.06
CA GLU A 144 13.13 15.83 15.24
C GLU A 144 12.61 14.64 14.40
N GLY A 145 13.45 14.01 13.57
CA GLY A 145 13.03 12.94 12.67
C GLY A 145 13.27 11.51 13.16
N LEU A 146 13.80 11.32 14.37
CA LEU A 146 14.18 9.99 14.90
C LEU A 146 13.12 9.38 15.82
N GLU A 147 12.11 10.15 16.25
CA GLU A 147 11.16 9.69 17.28
C GLU A 147 9.94 8.95 16.71
N GLU A 148 9.54 9.20 15.45
CA GLU A 148 8.38 8.53 14.84
C GLU A 148 8.69 7.08 14.36
N GLU A 149 9.96 6.71 14.20
CA GLU A 149 10.36 5.43 13.58
C GLU A 149 10.48 4.25 14.57
N GLN A 150 10.33 4.49 15.88
CA GLN A 150 10.43 3.46 16.93
C GLN A 150 9.08 2.98 17.50
N LEU A 151 7.98 3.67 17.21
CA LEU A 151 6.66 3.38 17.78
C LEU A 151 5.79 2.39 16.99
N GLY A 152 6.28 1.86 15.86
CA GLY A 152 5.56 0.88 15.05
C GLY A 152 5.71 -0.60 15.47
N ARG A 153 6.51 -0.92 16.50
CA ARG A 153 6.88 -2.32 16.83
C ARG A 153 6.45 -2.80 18.23
N ALA A 154 5.71 -2.00 19.00
CA ALA A 154 5.39 -2.33 20.40
C ALA A 154 3.89 -2.22 20.74
N LEU A 155 3.03 -2.87 19.95
CA LEU A 155 1.68 -3.21 20.39
C LEU A 155 1.47 -4.71 20.16
N GLU A 156 2.06 -5.52 21.04
CA GLU A 156 1.55 -6.88 21.23
C GLU A 156 0.16 -6.79 21.86
N PRO A 157 -0.83 -7.56 21.37
CA PRO A 157 -2.09 -7.70 22.07
C PRO A 157 -1.84 -8.48 23.36
N GLU A 158 -2.12 -7.86 24.52
CA GLU A 158 -2.25 -8.59 25.78
C GLU A 158 -3.31 -9.68 25.58
N SER A 159 -2.85 -10.92 25.58
CA SER A 159 -3.69 -12.09 25.50
C SER A 159 -4.48 -12.18 26.80
N GLN A 160 -5.80 -12.26 26.66
CA GLN A 160 -6.72 -12.70 27.69
C GLN A 160 -6.23 -14.03 28.27
N GLU A 161 -5.78 -14.02 29.51
CA GLU A 161 -5.72 -15.21 30.33
C GLU A 161 -7.12 -15.47 30.87
N ASP A 162 -7.87 -16.31 30.15
CA ASP A 162 -8.97 -17.09 30.69
C ASP A 162 -8.42 -17.95 31.85
N SER A 163 -8.66 -17.53 33.09
CA SER A 163 -8.59 -18.43 34.26
C SER A 163 -10.01 -18.79 34.68
N ASN A 164 -10.53 -19.82 34.05
CA ASN A 164 -11.71 -20.53 34.50
C ASN A 164 -11.25 -21.75 35.32
N GLY A 165 -11.75 -21.84 36.55
CA GLY A 165 -11.79 -23.07 37.35
C GLY A 165 -10.78 -23.14 38.49
N GLU A 166 -11.27 -23.00 39.73
CA GLU A 166 -11.24 -24.12 40.67
C GLU A 166 -12.30 -23.93 41.77
N GLU A 167 -13.19 -24.91 41.86
CA GLU A 167 -14.20 -25.10 42.88
C GLU A 167 -13.54 -25.36 44.24
N VAL A 168 -14.03 -24.76 45.33
CA VAL A 168 -13.89 -25.37 46.67
C VAL A 168 -15.20 -25.21 47.44
N GLU A 169 -15.76 -26.37 47.70
CA GLU A 169 -16.85 -26.77 48.59
C GLU A 169 -16.66 -26.37 50.07
N GLU A 170 -17.82 -26.25 50.73
CA GLU A 170 -18.12 -26.62 52.12
C GLU A 170 -17.56 -25.81 53.31
N GLY A 171 -18.47 -25.60 54.26
CA GLY A 171 -18.20 -25.04 55.58
C GLY A 171 -19.45 -24.48 56.25
N GLU A 172 -20.46 -25.32 56.46
CA GLU A 172 -21.42 -25.13 57.55
C GLU A 172 -20.65 -25.12 58.88
N GLU A 173 -20.98 -24.21 59.80
CA GLU A 173 -21.07 -24.53 61.24
C GLU A 173 -21.77 -23.37 61.96
N GLU A 174 -22.84 -23.76 62.65
CA GLU A 174 -23.69 -22.98 63.54
C GLU A 174 -23.01 -22.71 64.90
N GLU A 175 -23.67 -21.89 65.74
CA GLU A 175 -23.50 -21.80 67.21
C GLU A 175 -22.21 -21.08 67.70
N GLU A 176 -22.13 -20.29 68.77
CA GLU A 176 -22.99 -20.03 69.94
C GLU A 176 -22.41 -18.81 70.73
N GLU A 177 -23.23 -18.22 71.61
CA GLU A 177 -22.89 -17.45 72.85
C GLU A 177 -22.17 -16.08 72.70
N GLU A 178 -22.55 -14.97 73.37
CA GLU A 178 -23.25 -14.69 74.64
C GLU A 178 -24.20 -13.47 74.55
#